data_AF-A0A7X8VBF4-F1
#
_entry.id   AF-A0A7X8VBF4-F1
#
_cell.length_a   1.000
_cell.length_b   1.000
_cell.length_c   1.000
_cell.angle_alpha   90.00
_cell.angle_beta   90.00
_cell.angle_gamma   90.00
#
_symmetry.space_group_name_H-M   'P 1'
#
loop_
_entity.id
_entity.type
_entity.pdbx_description
1 polymer ?
#
loop_
_entity_poly.entity_id
_entity_poly.type
_entity_poly.pdbx_seq_one_letter_code
_entity_poly.pdbx_strand_id
1 'polypeptide(L)' 'MELLTINKEMPQFLVFNMHEPIILVNELKKIVKDLKQKNPNLNNYRLMDVGFAPNNKEISQMRLYFIKKSL' A
#
# COMPACT_ATOMS: atom_id res chain seq x y z
N MET A 1 -14.49 14.08 4.49
CA MET A 1 -13.72 12.82 4.50
C MET A 1 -12.39 13.11 3.84
N GLU A 2 -11.27 13.00 4.58
CA GLU A 2 -9.93 13.27 4.04
C GLU A 2 -9.31 11.97 3.53
N LEU A 3 -8.84 11.97 2.29
CA LEU A 3 -8.24 10.83 1.60
C LEU A 3 -6.79 11.16 1.25
N LEU A 4 -5.91 10.18 1.47
CA LEU A 4 -4.49 10.27 1.14
C LEU A 4 -4.13 9.08 0.24
N THR A 5 -3.50 9.35 -0.90
CA THR A 5 -3.01 8.29 -1.80
C THR A 5 -1.49 8.30 -1.81
N ILE A 6 -0.88 7.13 -1.60
CA ILE A 6 0.56 6.93 -1.74
C ILE A 6 0.82 6.02 -2.93
N ASN A 7 1.51 6.55 -3.94
CA ASN A 7 2.00 5.75 -5.05
C ASN A 7 3.35 5.15 -4.67
N LYS A 8 3.51 3.84 -4.88
CA LYS A 8 4.75 3.12 -4.58
C LYS A 8 5.04 2.12 -5.69
N GLU A 9 6.32 1.90 -5.94
CA GLU A 9 6.75 0.73 -6.71
C GLU A 9 6.34 -0.55 -5.98
N MET A 10 5.76 -1.47 -6.73
CA MET A 10 5.36 -2.76 -6.21
C MET A 10 6.60 -3.63 -6.00
N PRO A 11 6.82 -4.17 -4.79
CA PRO A 11 7.92 -5.10 -4.55
C PRO A 11 7.83 -6.29 -5.51
N GLN A 12 8.95 -6.67 -6.13
CA GLN A 12 9.00 -7.81 -7.06
C GLN A 12 8.43 -9.09 -6.44
N PHE A 13 8.71 -9.33 -5.16
CA PHE A 13 8.14 -10.45 -4.42
C PHE A 13 6.60 -10.47 -4.42
N LEU A 14 5.95 -9.31 -4.34
CA LEU A 14 4.50 -9.22 -4.46
C LEU A 14 4.03 -9.49 -5.89
N VAL A 15 4.79 -9.05 -6.90
CA VAL A 15 4.42 -9.24 -8.32
C VAL A 15 4.22 -10.72 -8.64
N PHE A 16 5.11 -11.59 -8.14
CA PHE A 16 5.02 -13.03 -8.38
C PHE A 16 3.98 -13.75 -7.50
N ASN A 17 3.64 -13.19 -6.34
CA ASN A 17 2.79 -13.84 -5.34
C ASN A 17 1.40 -13.19 -5.17
N MET A 18 0.94 -12.40 -6.16
CA MET A 18 -0.39 -11.77 -6.14
C MET A 18 -1.54 -12.77 -5.96
N HIS A 19 -1.35 -14.01 -6.42
CA HIS A 19 -2.34 -15.09 -6.33
C HIS A 19 -2.44 -15.71 -4.93
N GLU A 20 -1.53 -15.39 -4.02
CA GLU A 20 -1.52 -15.92 -2.65
C GLU A 20 -2.00 -14.85 -1.65
N PRO A 21 -3.27 -14.90 -1.20
CA PRO A 21 -3.86 -13.82 -0.39
C PRO A 21 -3.13 -13.60 0.94
N ILE A 22 -2.64 -14.67 1.57
CA ILE A 22 -1.94 -14.60 2.86
C ILE A 22 -0.61 -13.86 2.71
N ILE A 23 0.17 -14.19 1.67
CA ILE A 23 1.44 -13.52 1.37
C ILE A 23 1.18 -12.03 1.08
N LEU A 24 0.19 -11.75 0.21
CA LEU A 24 -0.19 -10.40 -0.13
C LEU A 24 -0.49 -9.56 1.12
N VAL A 25 -1.42 -10.02 1.96
CA VAL A 25 -1.83 -9.30 3.18
C VAL A 25 -0.66 -9.07 4.13
N ASN A 26 0.24 -10.04 4.28
CA ASN A 26 1.40 -9.91 5.17
C ASN A 26 2.39 -8.85 4.67
N GLU A 27 2.68 -8.84 3.37
CA GLU A 27 3.56 -7.83 2.78
C GLU A 27 2.92 -6.44 2.82
N LEU A 28 1.61 -6.33 2.54
CA LEU A 28 0.87 -5.07 2.71
C LEU A 28 1.01 -4.51 4.13
N LYS A 29 0.88 -5.37 5.15
CA LYS A 29 1.06 -4.97 6.56
C LYS A 29 2.47 -4.44 6.83
N LYS A 30 3.51 -5.10 6.30
CA LYS A 30 4.91 -4.63 6.42
C LYS A 30 5.09 -3.27 5.77
N ILE A 31 4.64 -3.10 4.53
CA ILE A 31 4.73 -1.83 3.79
C ILE A 31 4.04 -0.70 4.56
N VAL A 32 2.83 -0.93 5.06
CA VAL A 32 2.08 0.08 5.83
C VAL A 32 2.80 0.42 7.14
N LYS A 33 3.38 -0.57 7.82
CA LYS A 33 4.17 -0.36 9.05
C LYS A 33 5.38 0.53 8.77
N ASP A 34 6.14 0.23 7.73
CA ASP A 34 7.34 1.00 7.35
C ASP A 34 6.98 2.43 6.95
N LEU A 35 5.89 2.62 6.22
CA LEU A 35 5.39 3.96 5.86
C LEU A 35 5.04 4.78 7.10
N LYS A 36 4.36 4.18 8.08
CA LYS A 36 4.00 4.84 9.34
C LYS A 36 5.21 5.15 10.22
N GLN A 37 6.23 4.30 10.19
CA GLN A 37 7.50 4.58 10.89
C GLN A 37 8.23 5.77 10.27
N LYS A 38 8.25 5.88 8.94
CA LYS A 38 8.89 7.00 8.22
C LYS A 38 8.09 8.31 8.31
N ASN A 39 6.77 8.23 8.39
CA ASN A 39 5.89 9.39 8.53
C ASN A 39 4.81 9.13 9.60
N PRO A 40 5.07 9.52 10.87
CA PRO A 40 4.14 9.28 11.99
C PRO A 40 2.75 9.90 11.80
N ASN A 41 2.58 10.92 10.96
CA ASN A 41 1.27 11.50 10.66
C ASN A 41 0.31 10.49 10.02
N LEU A 42 0.84 9.46 9.34
CA LEU A 42 0.06 8.34 8.79
C LEU A 42 -0.63 7.49 9.87
N ASN A 43 -0.26 7.62 11.15
CA ASN A 43 -0.95 6.93 12.25
C ASN A 43 -2.40 7.41 12.42
N ASN A 44 -2.70 8.64 11.98
CA ASN A 44 -4.05 9.21 11.94
C ASN A 44 -4.88 8.69 10.75
N TYR A 45 -4.29 7.81 9.94
CA TYR A 45 -4.92 7.24 8.75
C TYR A 45 -5.02 5.71 8.85
N ARG A 46 -6.04 5.17 8.17
CA ARG A 46 -6.25 3.73 7.98
C ARG A 46 -6.14 3.42 6.49
N LEU A 47 -5.43 2.35 6.14
CA LEU A 47 -5.44 1.83 4.77
C LEU A 47 -6.85 1.28 4.48
N MET A 48 -7.49 1.81 3.46
CA MET A 48 -8.84 1.46 3.03
C MET A 48 -8.82 0.49 1.87
N ASP A 49 -7.98 0.76 0.86
CA ASP A 49 -7.92 -0.03 -0.36
C ASP A 49 -6.52 0.03 -1.00
N VAL A 50 -6.27 -0.90 -1.92
CA VAL A 50 -5.01 -1.03 -2.66
C VAL A 50 -5.29 -1.26 -4.14
N GLY A 51 -4.82 -0.33 -4.97
CA GLY A 51 -4.82 -0.49 -6.42
C GLY A 51 -3.50 -1.06 -6.94
N PHE A 52 -3.55 -2.03 -7.84
CA PHE A 52 -2.38 -2.53 -8.57
C PHE A 52 -2.51 -2.11 -10.03
N ALA A 53 -1.46 -1.52 -10.59
CA ALA A 53 -1.45 -1.07 -11.97
C ALA A 53 -0.20 -1.59 -12.68
N PRO A 54 -0.34 -2.34 -13.79
CA PRO A 54 0.77 -2.58 -14.68
C PRO A 54 1.18 -1.23 -15.28
N ASN A 55 2.44 -0.86 -15.16
CA ASN A 55 2.95 0.32 -15.85
C ASN A 55 3.54 -0.15 -17.18
N ASN A 56 3.28 0.59 -18.28
CA ASN A 56 3.82 0.28 -19.62
C ASN A 56 5.36 0.33 -19.70
N LYS A 57 6.03 0.67 -18.60
CA LYS A 57 7.47 0.56 -18.38
C LYS A 57 7.62 -0.43 -17.24
N GLU A 58 8.02 -1.67 -17.52
CA GLU A 58 8.49 -2.83 -16.70
C GLU A 58 8.28 -2.89 -15.17
N ILE A 59 8.17 -1.77 -14.48
CA ILE A 59 7.94 -1.57 -13.06
C ILE A 59 6.44 -1.60 -12.74
N SER A 60 6.00 -2.65 -12.05
CA SER A 60 4.64 -2.73 -11.50
C SER A 60 4.45 -1.65 -10.43
N GLN A 61 3.33 -0.92 -10.48
CA GLN A 61 3.01 0.12 -9.50
C GLN A 61 1.84 -0.30 -8.61
N MET A 62 1.86 0.27 -7.42
CA MET A 62 0.87 0.04 -6.39
C MET A 62 0.43 1.39 -5.80
N ARG A 63 -0.88 1.55 -5.63
CA ARG A 63 -1.51 2.73 -5.02
C ARG A 63 -2.15 2.33 -3.71
N LEU A 64 -1.71 2.95 -2.62
CA LEU A 64 -2.23 2.74 -1.28
C LEU A 64 -3.21 3.86 -0.95
N TYR A 65 -4.49 3.53 -0.79
CA TYR A 65 -5.54 4.50 -0.48
C TYR A 65 -5.81 4.52 1.03
N PHE A 66 -5.54 5.65 1.65
CA PHE A 66 -5.73 5.87 3.06
C PHE A 66 -6.89 6.82 3.30
N ILE A 67 -7.67 6.53 4.35
CA ILE A 67 -8.70 7.42 4.88
C ILE A 67 -8.29 7.91 6.25
N LYS A 68 -8.50 9.20 6.53
CA LYS A 68 -8.31 9.74 7.88
C LYS A 68 -9.28 9.08 8.85
N LYS A 69 -8.77 8.63 9.98
CA LYS A 69 -9.59 8.09 11.06
C LYS A 69 -10.49 9.22 11.56
N SER A 70 -11.79 8.97 11.62
CA SER A 70 -12.70 9.79 12.42
C SER A 70 -12.33 9.60 13.89
N LEU A 71 -12.22 10.72 14.63
CA LEU A 71 -12.06 10.74 16.08
C LEU A 71 -13.17 9.95 16.77
#